data_AF-A0A4V2B1Y7-F1
#
_entry.id   AF-A0A4V2B1Y7-F1
#
_cell.length_a   1.000
_cell.length_b   1.000
_cell.length_c   1.000
_cell.angle_alpha   90.00
_cell.angle_beta   90.00
_cell.angle_gamma   90.00
#
_symmetry.space_group_name_H-M   'P 1'
#
loop_
_entity.id
_entity.type
_entity.pdbx_description
1 polymer ?
#
loop_
_entity_poly.entity_id
_entity_poly.type
_entity_poly.pdbx_seq_one_letter_code
_entity_poly.pdbx_strand_id
1 'polypeptide(L)'
;SAELEAQIFEYITQYRAELNNVGLTEESFIFCVHRTGKSQGNAISLNGFNSALGKIKEKFPVLSKCHPHAFRHDWNYRFSLKADELGMSETDEIEAREQQMGWVPGSGMAKIYNQRHRREKAMAVGRKIAEDTARPRK
;
A
#
# COMPACT_ATOMS: atom_id res chain seq x y z
N SER A 1 6.73 -3.45 11.82
CA SER A 1 6.51 -4.86 12.19
C SER A 1 7.87 -5.52 12.26
N ALA A 2 8.16 -6.27 13.33
CA ALA A 2 9.44 -6.97 13.47
C ALA A 2 9.71 -7.94 12.31
N GLU A 3 8.65 -8.56 11.76
CA GLU A 3 8.75 -9.45 10.60
C GLU A 3 9.23 -8.71 9.35
N LEU A 4 8.65 -7.54 9.05
CA LEU A 4 9.05 -6.73 7.89
C LEU A 4 10.50 -6.26 8.03
N GLU A 5 10.90 -5.85 9.23
CA GLU A 5 12.27 -5.46 9.53
C GLU A 5 13.23 -6.62 9.28
N ALA A 6 12.90 -7.81 9.78
CA ALA A 6 13.69 -9.01 9.54
C ALA A 6 13.81 -9.35 8.04
N GLN A 7 12.73 -9.24 7.27
CA GLN A 7 12.73 -9.48 5.82
C GLN A 7 13.60 -8.46 5.06
N ILE A 8 13.53 -7.18 5.43
CA ILE A 8 14.38 -6.13 4.83
C ILE A 8 15.85 -6.39 5.18
N PHE A 9 16.14 -6.72 6.44
CA PHE A 9 17.48 -6.99 6.89
C PHE A 9 18.09 -8.22 6.20
N GLU A 10 17.33 -9.32 6.09
CA GLU A 10 17.72 -10.51 5.36
C GLU A 10 17.98 -10.18 3.88
N TYR A 11 17.07 -9.45 3.24
CA TYR A 11 17.27 -9.01 1.86
C TYR A 11 18.57 -8.21 1.68
N ILE A 12 18.85 -7.24 2.56
CA ILE A 12 20.04 -6.40 2.48
C ILE A 12 21.32 -7.23 2.69
N THR A 13 21.32 -8.11 3.68
CA THR A 13 22.54 -8.81 4.14
C THR A 13 22.85 -10.08 3.38
N GLN A 14 21.84 -10.79 2.86
CA GLN A 14 22.03 -12.07 2.19
C GLN A 14 21.90 -11.99 0.67
N TYR A 15 20.95 -11.19 0.15
CA TYR A 15 20.65 -11.20 -1.28
C TYR A 15 21.24 -10.00 -2.01
N ARG A 16 21.05 -8.79 -1.46
CA ARG A 16 21.54 -7.54 -2.05
C ARG A 16 23.07 -7.47 -1.96
N ALA A 17 23.66 -7.92 -0.84
CA ALA A 17 25.10 -7.88 -0.60
C ALA A 17 25.91 -8.71 -1.61
N GLU A 18 25.31 -9.75 -2.21
CA GLU A 18 25.95 -10.61 -3.21
C GLU A 18 25.99 -9.99 -4.62
N LEU A 19 25.33 -8.85 -4.84
CA LEU A 19 25.25 -8.22 -6.14
C LEU A 19 26.57 -7.55 -6.53
N ASN A 20 27.04 -7.85 -7.75
CA ASN A 20 28.11 -7.08 -8.36
C ASN A 20 27.66 -5.62 -8.55
N ASN A 21 28.58 -4.67 -8.31
CA ASN A 21 28.39 -3.22 -8.49
C ASN A 21 27.32 -2.56 -7.60
N VAL A 22 26.91 -3.21 -6.51
CA VAL A 22 25.96 -2.60 -5.58
C VAL A 22 26.66 -1.57 -4.68
N GLY A 23 26.00 -0.43 -4.44
CA GLY A 23 26.48 0.55 -3.49
C GLY A 23 26.37 0.04 -2.04
N LEU A 24 27.39 0.32 -1.22
CA LEU A 24 27.47 -0.08 0.19
C LEU A 24 27.40 1.10 1.18
N THR A 25 27.12 2.31 0.68
CA THR A 25 26.98 3.50 1.50
C THR A 25 25.55 3.68 2.00
N GLU A 26 25.34 4.58 2.95
CA GLU A 26 24.01 4.90 3.48
C GLU A 26 23.08 5.51 2.43
N GLU A 27 23.63 6.16 1.41
CA GLU A 27 22.88 6.73 0.28
C GLU A 27 22.54 5.69 -0.80
N SER A 28 22.97 4.44 -0.63
CA SER A 28 22.78 3.41 -1.63
C SER A 28 21.34 2.88 -1.64
N PHE A 29 20.78 2.71 -2.83
CA PHE A 29 19.41 2.20 -2.98
C PHE A 29 19.24 0.79 -2.40
N ILE A 30 18.15 0.54 -1.68
CA ILE A 30 17.83 -0.79 -1.15
C ILE A 30 17.45 -1.74 -2.29
N PHE A 31 16.48 -1.37 -3.12
CA PHE A 31 16.01 -2.23 -4.21
C PHE A 31 16.87 -2.09 -5.46
N CYS A 32 17.54 -3.18 -5.83
CA CYS A 32 18.51 -3.21 -6.92
C CYS A 32 18.11 -4.22 -8.00
N VAL A 33 18.74 -4.11 -9.16
CA VAL A 33 18.61 -5.10 -10.24
C VAL A 33 19.49 -6.32 -9.93
N HIS A 34 18.85 -7.48 -9.81
CA HIS A 34 19.53 -8.76 -9.54
C HIS A 34 20.01 -9.47 -10.79
N ARG A 35 19.40 -9.19 -11.94
CA ARG A 35 19.77 -9.80 -13.23
C ARG A 35 21.22 -9.47 -13.57
N THR A 36 22.02 -10.51 -13.83
CA THR A 36 23.40 -10.37 -14.28
C THR A 36 23.50 -9.51 -15.55
N GLY A 37 24.48 -8.60 -15.56
CA GLY A 37 24.76 -7.72 -16.70
C GLY A 37 25.18 -6.33 -16.25
N LYS A 38 25.26 -5.39 -17.20
CA LYS A 38 25.77 -4.03 -16.96
C LYS A 38 24.98 -3.24 -15.92
N SER A 39 23.71 -3.56 -15.72
CA SER A 39 22.83 -2.88 -14.77
C SER A 39 22.70 -3.59 -13.42
N GLN A 40 23.38 -4.73 -13.21
CA GLN A 40 23.34 -5.43 -11.93
C GLN A 40 23.85 -4.51 -10.82
N GLY A 41 23.18 -4.52 -9.67
CA GLY A 41 23.53 -3.66 -8.51
C GLY A 41 22.95 -2.24 -8.57
N ASN A 42 22.55 -1.75 -9.74
CA ASN A 42 21.90 -0.44 -9.89
C ASN A 42 20.49 -0.45 -9.30
N ALA A 43 19.97 0.74 -8.98
CA ALA A 43 18.60 0.93 -8.54
C ALA A 43 17.58 0.33 -9.53
N ILE A 44 16.55 -0.31 -9.00
CA ILE A 44 15.44 -0.77 -9.83
C ILE A 44 14.66 0.41 -10.41
N SER A 45 14.37 0.38 -11.71
CA SER A 45 13.49 1.36 -12.35
C SER A 45 12.02 1.00 -12.15
N LEU A 46 11.12 1.96 -12.36
CA LEU A 46 9.67 1.70 -12.36
C LEU A 46 9.28 0.59 -13.34
N ASN A 47 9.89 0.58 -14.54
CA ASN A 47 9.67 -0.46 -15.54
C ASN A 47 10.21 -1.82 -15.08
N GLY A 48 11.35 -1.84 -14.38
CA GLY A 48 11.90 -3.05 -13.78
C GLY A 48 10.97 -3.62 -12.71
N PHE A 49 10.45 -2.77 -11.82
CA PHE A 49 9.48 -3.18 -10.80
C PHE A 49 8.18 -3.71 -11.41
N ASN A 50 7.64 -3.01 -12.41
CA ASN A 50 6.44 -3.44 -13.13
C ASN A 50 6.64 -4.79 -13.84
N SER A 51 7.83 -5.02 -14.40
CA SER A 51 8.17 -6.29 -15.05
C SER A 51 8.24 -7.44 -14.03
N ALA A 52 8.87 -7.21 -12.87
CA ALA A 52 8.92 -8.19 -11.79
C ALA A 52 7.51 -8.52 -11.26
N LEU A 53 6.68 -7.50 -11.04
CA LEU A 53 5.28 -7.71 -10.66
C LEU A 53 4.51 -8.49 -11.74
N GLY A 54 4.78 -8.22 -13.02
CA GLY A 54 4.23 -8.99 -14.14
C GLY A 54 4.51 -10.49 -14.02
N LYS A 55 5.74 -10.87 -13.66
CA LYS A 55 6.12 -12.28 -13.43
C LYS A 55 5.39 -12.92 -12.24
N ILE A 56 5.17 -12.16 -11.18
CA ILE A 56 4.34 -12.62 -10.05
C ILE A 56 2.90 -12.86 -10.52
N LYS A 57 2.35 -11.95 -11.33
CA LYS A 57 0.98 -12.06 -11.87
C LYS A 57 0.79 -13.22 -12.82
N GLU A 58 1.80 -13.54 -13.64
CA GLU A 58 1.80 -14.74 -14.50
C GLU A 58 1.69 -16.01 -13.66
N LYS A 59 2.40 -16.09 -12.54
CA LYS A 59 2.38 -17.25 -11.63
C LYS A 59 1.12 -17.31 -10.76
N PHE A 60 0.57 -16.15 -10.40
CA PHE A 60 -0.59 -16.02 -9.51
C PHE A 60 -1.69 -15.19 -10.18
N PRO A 61 -2.56 -15.80 -11.01
CA PRO A 61 -3.59 -15.08 -11.77
C PRO A 61 -4.58 -14.28 -10.90
N VAL A 62 -4.75 -14.65 -9.63
CA VAL A 62 -5.53 -13.89 -8.64
C VAL A 62 -5.03 -12.44 -8.48
N LEU A 63 -3.75 -12.19 -8.75
CA LEU A 63 -3.11 -10.88 -8.71
C LEU A 63 -3.18 -10.12 -10.05
N SER A 64 -3.94 -10.60 -11.04
CA SER A 64 -4.05 -9.98 -12.38
C SER A 64 -4.40 -8.49 -12.36
N LYS A 65 -5.20 -8.03 -11.39
CA LYS A 65 -5.57 -6.61 -11.21
C LYS A 65 -4.58 -5.82 -10.34
N CYS A 66 -3.60 -6.48 -9.74
CA CYS A 66 -2.57 -5.82 -8.94
C CYS A 66 -1.64 -4.97 -9.83
N HIS A 67 -1.33 -3.79 -9.34
CA HIS A 67 -0.37 -2.83 -9.89
C HIS A 67 0.28 -2.08 -8.71
N PRO A 68 1.43 -1.39 -8.88
CA PRO A 68 2.16 -0.81 -7.75
C PRO A 68 1.29 0.11 -6.88
N HIS A 69 0.45 0.92 -7.52
CA HIS A 69 -0.43 1.84 -6.81
C HIS A 69 -1.56 1.16 -6.01
N ALA A 70 -1.89 -0.11 -6.30
CA ALA A 70 -2.89 -0.87 -5.56
C ALA A 70 -2.48 -1.10 -4.09
N PHE A 71 -1.18 -1.29 -3.83
CA PHE A 71 -0.65 -1.39 -2.46
C PHE A 71 -0.92 -0.11 -1.66
N ARG A 72 -0.79 1.05 -2.31
CA ARG A 72 -1.09 2.35 -1.70
C ARG A 72 -2.58 2.49 -1.35
N HIS A 73 -3.46 2.02 -2.23
CA HIS A 73 -4.91 1.99 -1.96
C HIS A 73 -5.27 1.05 -0.81
N ASP A 74 -4.71 -0.17 -0.80
CA ASP A 74 -4.96 -1.15 0.25
C ASP A 74 -4.53 -0.62 1.63
N TRP A 75 -3.32 -0.08 1.72
CA TRP A 75 -2.82 0.51 2.96
C TRP A 75 -3.75 1.63 3.47
N ASN A 76 -4.20 2.53 2.58
CA ASN A 76 -5.10 3.63 2.97
C ASN A 76 -6.47 3.14 3.43
N TYR A 77 -6.99 2.09 2.80
CA TYR A 77 -8.25 1.49 3.22
C TYR A 77 -8.12 0.82 4.59
N ARG A 78 -7.04 0.06 4.83
CA ARG A 78 -6.75 -0.55 6.13
C ARG A 78 -6.51 0.50 7.21
N PHE A 79 -5.87 1.62 6.85
CA PHE A 79 -5.69 2.76 7.74
C PHE A 79 -7.04 3.31 8.20
N SER A 80 -8.01 3.49 7.29
CA SER A 80 -9.37 3.92 7.63
C SER A 80 -10.09 2.96 8.57
N LEU A 81 -10.01 1.65 8.30
CA LEU A 81 -10.60 0.65 9.19
C LEU A 81 -9.97 0.72 10.59
N LYS A 82 -8.66 0.93 10.67
CA LYS A 82 -7.95 1.07 11.94
C LYS A 82 -8.29 2.37 12.67
N ALA A 83 -8.46 3.47 11.94
CA ALA A 83 -8.89 4.74 12.49
C ALA A 83 -10.29 4.64 13.13
N ASP A 84 -11.20 3.92 12.47
CA ASP A 84 -12.52 3.61 13.03
C ASP A 84 -12.45 2.78 14.32
N GLU A 85 -11.62 1.73 14.34
CA GLU A 85 -11.41 0.90 15.55
C GLU A 85 -10.88 1.72 16.73
N LEU A 86 -10.07 2.73 16.46
CA LEU A 86 -9.48 3.61 17.46
C LEU A 86 -10.38 4.80 17.81
N GLY A 87 -11.55 4.94 17.16
CA GLY A 87 -12.47 6.05 17.38
C GLY A 87 -11.92 7.41 16.96
N MET A 88 -11.00 7.45 15.98
CA MET A 88 -10.44 8.70 15.47
C MET A 88 -11.52 9.57 14.83
N SER A 89 -11.40 10.90 14.99
CA SER A 89 -12.24 11.84 14.23
C SER A 89 -11.84 11.86 12.75
N GLU A 90 -12.74 12.31 11.87
CA GLU A 90 -12.42 12.43 10.43
C GLU A 90 -11.25 13.41 10.20
N THR A 91 -11.14 14.46 11.01
CA THR A 91 -10.04 15.43 10.96
C THR A 91 -8.71 14.76 11.33
N ASP A 92 -8.66 14.05 12.47
CA ASP A 92 -7.43 13.37 12.91
C ASP A 92 -7.01 12.28 11.92
N GLU A 93 -7.97 11.55 11.35
CA GLU A 93 -7.72 10.54 10.32
C GLU A 93 -7.12 11.17 9.06
N ILE A 94 -7.61 12.33 8.63
CA ILE A 94 -7.07 13.06 7.47
C ILE A 94 -5.65 13.52 7.75
N GLU A 95 -5.40 14.22 8.85
CA GLU A 95 -4.09 14.77 9.18
C GLU A 95 -3.03 13.67 9.33
N ALA A 96 -3.35 12.61 10.09
CA ALA A 96 -2.45 11.48 10.27
C ALA A 96 -2.18 10.75 8.95
N ARG A 97 -3.19 10.60 8.09
CA ARG A 97 -3.01 10.00 6.76
C ARG A 97 -2.10 10.86 5.89
N GLU A 98 -2.31 12.17 5.85
CA GLU A 98 -1.48 13.07 5.04
C GLU A 98 -0.01 12.99 5.46
N GLN A 99 0.25 12.98 6.77
CA GLN A 99 1.60 12.81 7.30
C GLN A 99 2.22 11.48 6.88
N GLN A 100 1.52 10.35 7.09
CA GLN A 100 2.04 9.02 6.77
C GLN A 100 2.24 8.79 5.27
N MET A 101 1.41 9.44 4.44
CA MET A 101 1.43 9.29 3.00
C MET A 101 2.34 10.29 2.29
N GLY A 102 2.93 11.23 3.03
CA GLY A 102 3.78 12.30 2.50
C GLY A 102 3.00 13.32 1.66
N TRP A 103 1.75 13.59 2.02
CA TRP A 103 0.92 14.60 1.36
C TRP A 103 1.02 15.94 2.07
N VAL A 104 0.83 17.00 1.29
CA VAL A 104 0.73 18.37 1.83
C VAL A 104 -0.52 18.45 2.72
N PRO A 105 -0.45 19.08 3.90
CA PRO A 105 -1.63 19.27 4.75
C PRO A 105 -2.79 19.95 4.01
N GLY A 106 -4.00 19.43 4.17
CA GLY A 106 -5.20 19.92 3.49
C GLY A 106 -5.32 19.52 2.02
N SER A 107 -4.55 18.54 1.57
CA SER A 107 -4.61 18.01 0.21
C SER A 107 -5.97 17.35 -0.09
N GLY A 108 -6.36 17.38 -1.37
CA GLY A 108 -7.49 16.57 -1.85
C GLY A 108 -7.22 15.06 -1.81
N MET A 109 -5.98 14.63 -1.60
CA MET A 109 -5.56 13.24 -1.71
C MET A 109 -6.16 12.38 -0.60
N ALA A 110 -6.20 12.87 0.64
CA ALA A 110 -6.84 12.16 1.74
C ALA A 110 -8.32 11.86 1.44
N LYS A 111 -9.04 12.80 0.84
CA LYS A 111 -10.44 12.64 0.46
C LYS A 111 -10.65 11.58 -0.62
N ILE A 112 -9.76 11.52 -1.62
CA ILE A 112 -9.79 10.53 -2.70
C ILE A 112 -9.59 9.12 -2.13
N TYR A 113 -8.57 8.94 -1.30
CA TYR A 113 -8.26 7.62 -0.74
C TYR A 113 -9.27 7.15 0.32
N ASN A 114 -9.88 8.08 1.07
CA ASN A 114 -10.95 7.78 2.02
C ASN A 114 -12.33 7.56 1.34
N GLN A 115 -12.44 7.81 0.02
CA GLN A 115 -13.73 7.78 -0.67
C GLN A 115 -14.42 6.41 -0.58
N ARG A 116 -13.66 5.32 -0.74
CA ARG A 116 -14.21 3.95 -0.65
C ARG A 116 -14.82 3.69 0.72
N HIS A 117 -14.06 3.97 1.78
CA HIS A 117 -14.48 3.77 3.17
C HIS A 117 -15.73 4.59 3.51
N ARG A 118 -15.73 5.88 3.17
CA ARG A 118 -16.90 6.75 3.39
C ARG A 118 -18.13 6.28 2.63
N ARG A 119 -17.97 5.78 1.40
CA ARG A 119 -19.09 5.21 0.62
C ARG A 119 -19.65 3.96 1.29
N GLU A 120 -18.79 3.06 1.78
CA GLU A 120 -19.21 1.85 2.50
C GLU A 120 -19.96 2.20 3.79
N LYS A 121 -19.46 3.16 4.58
CA LYS A 121 -20.16 3.69 5.77
C LYS A 121 -21.52 4.29 5.42
N ALA A 122 -21.59 5.14 4.40
CA ALA A 122 -22.84 5.75 3.97
C ALA A 122 -23.86 4.70 3.53
N MET A 123 -23.44 3.67 2.79
CA MET A 123 -24.32 2.56 2.40
C MET A 123 -24.80 1.75 3.60
N ALA A 124 -23.93 1.48 4.58
CA ALA A 124 -24.31 0.74 5.79
C ALA A 124 -25.37 1.49 6.61
N VAL A 125 -25.20 2.81 6.80
CA VAL A 125 -26.19 3.65 7.49
C VAL A 125 -27.49 3.73 6.70
N GLY A 126 -27.41 3.98 5.39
CA GLY A 126 -28.59 4.06 4.52
C GLY A 126 -29.39 2.76 4.51
N ARG A 127 -28.72 1.60 4.59
CA ARG A 127 -29.40 0.31 4.70
C ARG A 127 -30.20 0.19 5.99
N LYS A 128 -29.63 0.58 7.14
CA LYS A 128 -30.34 0.54 8.43
C LYS A 128 -31.61 1.41 8.40
N ILE A 129 -31.51 2.62 7.87
CA ILE A 129 -32.67 3.52 7.70
C ILE A 129 -33.75 2.88 6.80
N ALA A 130 -33.34 2.18 5.73
CA ALA A 130 -34.29 1.49 4.88
C ALA A 130 -34.96 0.30 5.61
N GLU A 131 -34.22 -0.43 6.44
CA GLU A 131 -34.73 -1.55 7.25
C GLU A 131 -35.77 -1.09 8.28
N ASP A 132 -35.67 0.12 8.82
CA ASP A 132 -36.67 0.70 9.73
C ASP A 132 -38.07 0.80 9.11
N THR A 133 -38.16 0.78 7.77
CA THR A 133 -39.43 0.83 7.03
C THR A 133 -39.98 -0.56 6.64
N ALA A 134 -39.28 -1.64 6.99
CA ALA A 134 -39.68 -3.00 6.67
C ALA A 134 -40.98 -3.38 7.41
N ARG A 135 -42.01 -3.77 6.66
CA ARG A 135 -43.26 -4.27 7.26
C ARG A 135 -43.03 -5.66 7.86
N PRO A 136 -43.64 -5.98 9.03
CA PRO A 136 -43.59 -7.32 9.60
C PRO A 136 -44.10 -8.35 8.59
N ARG A 137 -43.40 -9.47 8.47
CA ARG A 137 -43.90 -10.62 7.68
C ARG A 137 -45.17 -11.16 8.36
N LYS A 138 -46.24 -11.32 7.57
CA LYS A 138 -47.49 -11.98 7.99
C LYS A 138 -47.27 -13.46 8.28
#